data_AF-A0A256XVH0-F1
#
_entry.id   AF-A0A256XVH0-F1
#
_cell.length_a   1.000
_cell.length_b   1.000
_cell.length_c   1.000
_cell.angle_alpha   90.00
_cell.angle_beta   90.00
_cell.angle_gamma   90.00
#
_symmetry.space_group_name_H-M   'P 1'
#
loop_
_entity.id
_entity.type
_entity.pdbx_description
1 polymer ?
#
loop_
_entity_poly.entity_id
_entity_poly.type
_entity_poly.pdbx_seq_one_letter_code
_entity_poly.pdbx_strand_id
1 'polypeptide(L)'
;MKKRLKIKLFFAVMLLLLGLFLTTNEANAKITDQQPLTLTAKFPTNKSIDPDTVTFIANIDGEWEIIPTTKKGDKAIAEIKDPNKYKNKEGKIITGLFATKCDSCKETTFTKAYDGGSRDAIILVHDIITSPMSYDKLITLFKITKQPFQIWTFGYPSKSNYNKITKALNNYLEQNAKNFNKIKIVAHGTGGLIVQDALRNAYDQNKDYINKVKQVILIGTPNLGAKIDWKNLQKELLNSNKATRILGINPELIEITRQGKTIPKVPGIEYDVIAGTKPYKKHKAAILKPNDGIVTTESAQTVGGEKIEHFCKNYFETELTHTELLSESPAWRITARLLTREYHKENPNKVWLGYNNFIVITDAQPNKTYNLILKKIDETQTQAPLLCNCGNNVCGEGETPENCPADCAVTLFKPQNRCQLIQLLIILLTTAAILLLVTKKANTMFFATMTAGLFAIILAKITCEKWPRALITIWGATLLAKLLTKPKRKLPAKLEFNIKLAEADEKILKGQSIHKTYNELLDIYNQLEEEKKYGYKALLKLATLEEIPKKQETIKSMENTIERLSKMELTDKQKGIVRHRLGHLKKYSEKIKELLEKLK
;
A
#
# COMPACT_ATOMS: atom_id res chain seq x y z
N MET A 1 43.55 43.02 14.02
CA MET A 1 42.16 43.16 13.46
C MET A 1 42.08 43.29 11.93
N LYS A 2 42.97 44.02 11.22
CA LYS A 2 42.88 44.23 9.75
C LYS A 2 42.94 42.97 8.86
N LYS A 3 43.56 41.86 9.30
CA LYS A 3 43.59 40.59 8.54
C LYS A 3 42.27 39.80 8.54
N ARG A 4 41.46 39.88 9.61
CA ARG A 4 40.17 39.18 9.68
C ARG A 4 39.08 39.85 8.83
N LEU A 5 39.20 41.15 8.57
CA LEU A 5 38.25 41.88 7.72
C LEU A 5 38.43 41.54 6.23
N LYS A 6 39.67 41.33 5.77
CA LYS A 6 39.96 40.94 4.37
C LYS A 6 39.45 39.53 4.03
N ILE A 7 39.49 38.58 4.97
CA ILE A 7 38.98 37.21 4.74
C ILE A 7 37.45 37.20 4.65
N LYS A 8 36.75 37.98 5.49
CA LYS A 8 35.28 38.09 5.42
C LYS A 8 34.82 38.81 4.14
N LEU A 9 35.55 39.82 3.68
CA LEU A 9 35.25 40.51 2.43
C LEU A 9 35.50 39.59 1.21
N PHE A 10 36.58 38.79 1.23
CA PHE A 10 36.86 37.82 0.18
C PHE A 10 35.80 36.71 0.11
N PHE A 11 35.35 36.18 1.25
CA PHE A 11 34.25 35.20 1.30
C PHE A 11 32.90 35.80 0.87
N ALA A 12 32.61 37.04 1.24
CA ALA A 12 31.38 37.72 0.83
C ALA A 12 31.36 38.01 -0.67
N VAL A 13 32.48 38.44 -1.26
CA VAL A 13 32.62 38.66 -2.70
C VAL A 13 32.58 37.33 -3.46
N MET A 14 33.15 36.25 -2.91
CA MET A 14 33.07 34.94 -3.55
C MET A 14 31.66 34.34 -3.47
N LEU A 15 30.91 34.57 -2.38
CA LEU A 15 29.49 34.19 -2.29
C LEU A 15 28.60 35.02 -3.22
N LEU A 16 28.91 36.30 -3.43
CA LEU A 16 28.22 37.15 -4.42
C LEU A 16 28.52 36.68 -5.85
N LEU A 17 29.79 36.33 -6.15
CA LEU A 17 30.18 35.82 -7.45
C LEU A 17 29.65 34.40 -7.71
N LEU A 18 29.55 33.53 -6.70
CA LEU A 18 28.88 32.23 -6.83
C LEU A 18 27.35 32.36 -6.93
N GLY A 19 26.75 33.38 -6.31
CA GLY A 19 25.33 33.69 -6.46
C GLY A 19 24.96 34.22 -7.85
N LEU A 20 25.91 34.85 -8.56
CA LEU A 20 25.72 35.42 -9.90
C LEU A 20 25.83 34.41 -11.06
N PHE A 21 26.22 33.16 -10.81
CA PHE A 21 26.26 32.10 -11.83
C PHE A 21 25.15 31.05 -11.71
N LEU A 22 24.14 31.30 -10.87
CA LEU A 22 22.85 30.67 -11.07
C LEU A 22 22.14 31.45 -12.19
N THR A 23 22.48 31.13 -13.45
CA THR A 23 21.64 31.53 -14.57
C THR A 23 20.29 30.85 -14.35
N THR A 24 19.35 31.58 -13.75
CA THR A 24 17.94 31.24 -13.84
C THR A 24 17.64 31.19 -15.32
N ASN A 25 17.40 30.00 -15.87
CA ASN A 25 16.82 29.86 -17.20
C ASN A 25 15.43 30.47 -17.12
N GLU A 26 15.33 31.79 -17.30
CA GLU A 26 14.07 32.52 -17.28
C GLU A 26 13.22 32.01 -18.45
N ALA A 27 12.09 31.40 -18.11
CA ALA A 27 11.07 31.08 -19.10
C ALA A 27 10.38 32.40 -19.48
N ASN A 28 10.51 32.79 -20.74
CA ASN A 28 9.81 33.96 -21.25
C ASN A 28 8.36 33.56 -21.59
N ALA A 29 7.39 34.24 -20.96
CA ALA A 29 5.98 34.14 -21.30
C ALA A 29 5.54 35.45 -21.98
N LYS A 30 4.96 35.35 -23.18
CA LYS A 30 4.35 36.50 -23.87
C LYS A 30 2.84 36.33 -23.83
N ILE A 31 2.14 37.24 -23.15
CA ILE A 31 0.67 37.29 -23.12
C ILE A 31 0.23 38.39 -24.09
N THR A 32 -0.58 38.03 -25.08
CA THR A 32 -1.32 38.96 -25.94
C THR A 32 -2.79 38.61 -25.78
N ASP A 33 -3.66 39.59 -25.52
CA ASP A 33 -5.04 39.43 -25.00
C ASP A 33 -6.02 38.64 -25.90
N GLN A 34 -5.57 38.06 -27.01
CA GLN A 34 -6.35 37.19 -27.90
C GLN A 34 -5.57 35.98 -28.45
N GLN A 35 -4.37 35.68 -27.93
CA GLN A 35 -3.51 34.63 -28.48
C GLN A 35 -3.23 33.51 -27.47
N PRO A 36 -3.00 32.26 -27.95
CA PRO A 36 -2.55 31.17 -27.09
C PRO A 36 -1.31 31.59 -26.30
N LEU A 37 -1.27 31.23 -25.01
CA LEU A 37 -0.10 31.46 -24.18
C LEU A 37 1.02 30.53 -24.65
N THR A 38 2.11 31.09 -25.16
CA THR A 38 3.28 30.32 -25.57
C THR A 38 4.34 30.36 -24.48
N LEU A 39 4.69 29.20 -23.94
CA LEU A 39 5.81 29.01 -23.04
C LEU A 39 7.02 28.55 -23.84
N THR A 40 8.17 29.19 -23.65
CA THR A 40 9.44 28.75 -24.23
C THR A 40 10.53 28.73 -23.18
N ALA A 41 11.23 27.61 -23.05
CA ALA A 41 12.36 27.48 -22.15
C ALA A 41 13.48 26.66 -22.79
N LYS A 42 14.72 27.09 -22.56
CA LYS A 42 15.90 26.28 -22.90
C LYS A 42 16.10 25.22 -21.83
N PHE A 43 16.57 24.04 -22.23
CA PHE A 43 16.93 22.97 -21.32
C PHE A 43 18.35 22.46 -21.60
N PRO A 44 19.09 22.02 -20.56
CA PRO A 44 20.42 21.49 -20.74
C PRO A 44 20.37 20.16 -21.52
N THR A 45 21.18 20.03 -22.56
CA THR A 45 21.36 18.80 -23.35
C THR A 45 22.41 17.87 -22.74
N ASN A 46 22.48 17.81 -21.40
CA ASN A 46 23.47 16.96 -20.73
C ASN A 46 23.21 15.48 -21.03
N LYS A 47 24.24 14.63 -20.84
CA LYS A 47 24.14 13.18 -21.13
C LYS A 47 23.17 12.42 -20.23
N SER A 48 22.72 13.01 -19.13
CA SER A 48 21.92 12.36 -18.09
C SER A 48 20.43 12.70 -18.16
N ILE A 49 20.01 13.57 -19.08
CA ILE A 49 18.62 13.93 -19.33
C ILE A 49 18.24 13.39 -20.71
N ASP A 50 17.10 12.71 -20.80
CA ASP A 50 16.55 12.35 -22.11
C ASP A 50 15.91 13.61 -22.72
N PRO A 51 16.52 14.25 -23.74
CA PRO A 51 16.02 15.50 -24.30
C PRO A 51 14.61 15.34 -24.86
N ASP A 52 14.20 14.12 -25.22
CA ASP A 52 12.87 13.91 -25.75
C ASP A 52 11.77 13.85 -24.68
N THR A 53 12.15 13.72 -23.43
CA THR A 53 11.20 13.66 -22.31
C THR A 53 10.98 15.03 -21.68
N VAL A 54 11.65 16.07 -22.18
CA VAL A 54 11.49 17.42 -21.65
C VAL A 54 10.10 17.93 -22.00
N THR A 55 9.35 18.29 -20.96
CA THR A 55 8.00 18.84 -21.07
C THR A 55 7.78 19.95 -20.05
N PHE A 56 6.86 20.85 -20.34
CA PHE A 56 6.30 21.73 -19.31
C PHE A 56 5.30 20.97 -18.44
N ILE A 57 5.27 21.35 -17.16
CA ILE A 57 4.24 20.97 -16.20
C ILE A 57 3.65 22.22 -15.55
N ALA A 58 2.39 22.15 -15.13
CA ALA A 58 1.69 23.20 -14.39
C ALA A 58 1.23 22.70 -13.02
N ASN A 59 1.39 23.52 -11.98
CA ASN A 59 0.84 23.24 -10.66
C ASN A 59 -0.58 23.81 -10.54
N ILE A 60 -1.57 22.92 -10.47
CA ILE A 60 -2.98 23.23 -10.29
C ILE A 60 -3.36 22.80 -8.88
N ASP A 61 -3.44 23.76 -7.96
CA ASP A 61 -3.83 23.55 -6.56
C ASP A 61 -3.03 22.47 -5.82
N GLY A 62 -1.72 22.44 -6.04
CA GLY A 62 -0.81 21.47 -5.44
C GLY A 62 -0.58 20.20 -6.27
N GLU A 63 -1.31 20.00 -7.37
CA GLU A 63 -1.10 18.87 -8.28
C GLU A 63 -0.39 19.33 -9.56
N TRP A 64 0.68 18.63 -9.93
CA TRP A 64 1.36 18.81 -11.20
C TRP A 64 0.62 18.09 -12.33
N GLU A 65 0.41 18.79 -13.44
CA GLU A 65 -0.14 18.26 -14.69
C GLU A 65 0.78 18.56 -15.86
N ILE A 66 0.85 17.64 -16.83
CA ILE A 66 1.68 17.79 -18.03
C ILE A 66 1.01 18.76 -19.00
N ILE A 67 1.79 19.70 -19.50
CA ILE A 67 1.41 20.59 -20.60
C ILE A 67 2.00 20.01 -21.90
N PRO A 68 1.19 19.76 -22.95
CA PRO A 68 1.70 19.31 -24.24
C PRO A 68 2.81 20.23 -24.75
N THR A 69 3.98 19.65 -25.00
CA THR A 69 5.21 20.37 -25.31
C THR A 69 5.86 19.80 -26.56
N THR A 70 6.24 20.69 -27.48
CA THR A 70 7.04 20.40 -28.66
C THR A 70 8.49 20.78 -28.39
N LYS A 71 9.45 20.03 -28.95
CA LYS A 71 10.89 20.29 -28.79
C LYS A 71 11.48 20.79 -30.11
N LYS A 72 12.31 21.83 -30.06
CA LYS A 72 13.05 22.37 -31.22
C LYS A 72 14.49 22.68 -30.80
N GLY A 73 15.41 21.75 -31.07
CA GLY A 73 16.79 21.85 -30.60
C GLY A 73 16.88 21.73 -29.08
N ASP A 74 17.48 22.73 -28.43
CA ASP A 74 17.59 22.86 -26.97
C ASP A 74 16.40 23.57 -26.31
N LYS A 75 15.31 23.80 -27.06
CA LYS A 75 14.12 24.53 -26.60
C LYS A 75 12.90 23.62 -26.46
N ALA A 76 12.24 23.71 -25.33
CA ALA A 76 10.90 23.22 -25.09
C ALA A 76 9.90 24.36 -25.36
N ILE A 77 8.85 24.07 -26.12
CA ILE A 77 7.82 25.04 -26.54
C ILE A 77 6.45 24.44 -26.25
N ALA A 78 5.63 25.10 -25.44
CA ALA A 78 4.24 24.71 -25.20
C ALA A 78 3.28 25.81 -25.64
N GLU A 79 2.28 25.44 -26.43
CA GLU A 79 1.21 26.34 -26.89
C GLU A 79 -0.08 26.04 -26.13
N ILE A 80 -0.46 26.92 -25.20
CA ILE A 80 -1.60 26.76 -24.32
C ILE A 80 -2.78 27.56 -24.87
N LYS A 81 -3.69 26.85 -25.57
CA LYS A 81 -4.90 27.45 -26.17
C LYS A 81 -5.87 28.00 -25.12
N ASP A 82 -6.01 27.31 -23.99
CA ASP A 82 -6.83 27.76 -22.86
C ASP A 82 -5.98 27.82 -21.58
N PRO A 83 -5.40 28.99 -21.26
CA PRO A 83 -4.60 29.18 -20.05
C PRO A 83 -5.41 29.01 -18.76
N ASN A 84 -6.73 29.18 -18.80
CA ASN A 84 -7.57 29.07 -17.60
C ASN A 84 -7.58 27.65 -17.04
N LYS A 85 -7.44 26.63 -17.90
CA LYS A 85 -7.30 25.21 -17.47
C LYS A 85 -6.14 25.00 -16.50
N TYR A 86 -5.08 25.80 -16.59
CA TYR A 86 -3.85 25.64 -15.81
C TYR A 86 -3.70 26.68 -14.70
N LYS A 87 -4.73 27.50 -14.45
CA LYS A 87 -4.75 28.43 -13.32
C LYS A 87 -5.04 27.68 -12.02
N ASN A 88 -4.30 28.02 -10.97
CA ASN A 88 -4.64 27.62 -9.61
C ASN A 88 -5.80 28.49 -9.05
N LYS A 89 -6.23 28.22 -7.82
CA LYS A 89 -7.26 29.00 -7.10
C LYS A 89 -6.97 30.49 -6.95
N GLU A 90 -5.70 30.91 -7.04
CA GLU A 90 -5.30 32.32 -7.03
C GLU A 90 -5.35 32.97 -8.43
N GLY A 91 -5.77 32.22 -9.46
CA GLY A 91 -5.77 32.67 -10.84
C GLY A 91 -4.39 32.72 -11.50
N LYS A 92 -3.35 32.18 -10.84
CA LYS A 92 -1.96 32.16 -11.34
C LYS A 92 -1.66 30.85 -12.05
N ILE A 93 -0.80 30.92 -13.07
CA ILE A 93 -0.25 29.72 -13.73
C ILE A 93 1.19 29.54 -13.23
N ILE A 94 1.42 28.49 -12.46
CA ILE A 94 2.76 28.13 -11.97
C ILE A 94 3.26 26.98 -12.83
N THR A 95 4.34 27.20 -13.58
CA THR A 95 4.91 26.18 -14.47
C THR A 95 6.34 25.83 -14.14
N GLY A 96 6.75 24.62 -14.50
CA GLY A 96 8.13 24.16 -14.45
C GLY A 96 8.49 23.32 -15.68
N LEU A 97 9.79 23.15 -15.91
CA LEU A 97 10.29 22.13 -16.81
C LEU A 97 10.47 20.82 -16.05
N PHE A 98 10.03 19.73 -16.67
CA PHE A 98 10.17 18.38 -16.16
C PHE A 98 10.82 17.50 -17.23
N ALA A 99 11.72 16.61 -16.82
CA ALA A 99 12.39 15.70 -17.74
C ALA A 99 12.79 14.40 -17.02
N THR A 100 12.96 13.34 -17.80
CA THR A 100 13.43 12.05 -17.28
C THR A 100 14.95 12.03 -17.20
N LYS A 101 15.46 11.71 -16.00
CA LYS A 101 16.86 11.37 -15.82
C LYS A 101 17.12 9.94 -16.28
N CYS A 102 18.15 9.72 -17.08
CA CYS A 102 18.50 8.39 -17.57
C CYS A 102 20.02 8.19 -17.63
N ASP A 103 20.46 6.99 -17.23
CA ASP A 103 21.86 6.56 -17.34
C ASP A 103 22.11 5.83 -18.68
N SER A 104 21.02 5.40 -19.33
CA SER A 104 21.00 4.62 -20.57
C SER A 104 19.97 5.20 -21.53
N CYS A 105 20.10 6.49 -21.88
CA CYS A 105 19.08 7.23 -22.64
C CYS A 105 19.00 6.82 -24.12
N LYS A 106 20.14 6.47 -24.72
CA LYS A 106 20.26 6.21 -26.16
C LYS A 106 20.45 4.73 -26.47
N GLU A 107 21.23 4.06 -25.64
CA GLU A 107 21.65 2.68 -25.85
C GLU A 107 21.53 1.89 -24.55
N THR A 108 21.46 0.57 -24.69
CA THR A 108 21.55 -0.34 -23.56
C THR A 108 22.95 -0.31 -22.96
N THR A 109 23.05 -0.47 -21.65
CA THR A 109 24.33 -0.51 -20.92
C THR A 109 24.39 -1.75 -20.05
N PHE A 110 25.60 -2.27 -19.86
CA PHE A 110 25.87 -3.38 -18.96
C PHE A 110 27.13 -3.07 -18.16
N THR A 111 26.96 -2.60 -16.93
CA THR A 111 28.01 -1.93 -16.17
C THR A 111 28.28 -2.66 -14.86
N LYS A 112 29.55 -2.97 -14.57
CA LYS A 112 29.97 -3.48 -13.27
C LYS A 112 29.96 -2.35 -12.23
N ALA A 113 28.97 -2.35 -11.36
CA ALA A 113 28.77 -1.33 -10.33
C ALA A 113 29.57 -1.63 -9.04
N TYR A 114 29.90 -2.89 -8.78
CA TYR A 114 30.69 -3.32 -7.63
C TYR A 114 31.49 -4.59 -7.94
N ASP A 115 32.68 -4.70 -7.34
CA ASP A 115 33.55 -5.86 -7.44
C ASP A 115 34.07 -6.24 -6.04
N GLY A 116 33.53 -7.33 -5.49
CA GLY A 116 33.92 -7.90 -4.21
C GLY A 116 35.03 -8.95 -4.30
N GLY A 117 35.72 -9.08 -5.44
CA GLY A 117 36.82 -10.04 -5.63
C GLY A 117 36.39 -11.48 -5.95
N SER A 118 35.09 -11.72 -6.13
CA SER A 118 34.54 -13.02 -6.53
C SER A 118 34.05 -12.99 -7.99
N ARG A 119 34.07 -14.15 -8.64
CA ARG A 119 33.48 -14.36 -9.96
C ARG A 119 31.98 -14.69 -9.90
N ASP A 120 31.37 -14.71 -8.73
CA ASP A 120 29.92 -14.87 -8.58
C ASP A 120 29.23 -13.52 -8.81
N ALA A 121 28.38 -13.48 -9.83
CA ALA A 121 27.78 -12.26 -10.35
C ALA A 121 26.32 -12.11 -9.96
N ILE A 122 25.95 -10.89 -9.59
CA ILE A 122 24.57 -10.44 -9.38
C ILE A 122 24.24 -9.46 -10.51
N ILE A 123 23.25 -9.79 -11.32
CA ILE A 123 22.80 -8.94 -12.42
C ILE A 123 21.49 -8.27 -12.03
N LEU A 124 21.45 -6.94 -12.05
CA LEU A 124 20.28 -6.15 -11.69
C LEU A 124 19.63 -5.59 -12.94
N VAL A 125 18.34 -5.89 -13.12
CA VAL A 125 17.53 -5.44 -14.26
C VAL A 125 16.35 -4.62 -13.73
N HIS A 126 16.27 -3.36 -14.15
CA HIS A 126 15.26 -2.43 -13.67
C HIS A 126 13.93 -2.58 -14.43
N ASP A 127 12.90 -1.88 -13.96
CA ASP A 127 11.57 -1.81 -14.56
C ASP A 127 11.43 -0.64 -15.57
N ILE A 128 10.39 -0.61 -16.40
CA ILE A 128 10.13 0.44 -17.40
C ILE A 128 10.00 1.85 -16.80
N ILE A 129 9.48 1.99 -15.57
CA ILE A 129 9.34 3.27 -14.88
C ILE A 129 10.52 3.61 -13.96
N THR A 130 11.59 2.81 -13.98
CA THR A 130 12.76 2.96 -13.11
C THR A 130 14.07 2.97 -13.90
N SER A 131 15.21 2.97 -13.21
CA SER A 131 16.55 2.95 -13.80
C SER A 131 17.50 2.07 -12.98
N PRO A 132 18.74 1.81 -13.46
CA PRO A 132 19.77 1.17 -12.65
C PRO A 132 19.97 1.83 -11.27
N MET A 133 19.82 3.15 -11.18
CA MET A 133 19.95 3.89 -9.91
C MET A 133 18.95 3.45 -8.84
N SER A 134 17.82 2.84 -9.21
CA SER A 134 16.85 2.33 -8.24
C SER A 134 17.43 1.23 -7.35
N TYR A 135 18.55 0.61 -7.75
CA TYR A 135 19.30 -0.35 -6.97
C TYR A 135 20.46 0.24 -6.15
N ASP A 136 20.70 1.56 -6.17
CA ASP A 136 21.86 2.21 -5.54
C ASP A 136 21.98 1.85 -4.05
N LYS A 137 20.86 1.73 -3.35
CA LYS A 137 20.84 1.33 -1.94
C LYS A 137 21.38 -0.08 -1.75
N LEU A 138 20.89 -1.05 -2.52
CA LEU A 138 21.37 -2.44 -2.47
C LEU A 138 22.86 -2.52 -2.82
N ILE A 139 23.27 -1.87 -3.90
CA ILE A 139 24.68 -1.82 -4.36
C ILE A 139 25.58 -1.21 -3.28
N THR A 140 25.16 -0.09 -2.69
CA THR A 140 25.89 0.59 -1.61
C THR A 140 26.05 -0.34 -0.41
N LEU A 141 25.00 -1.06 -0.02
CA LEU A 141 25.06 -1.99 1.10
C LEU A 141 26.04 -3.14 0.86
N PHE A 142 26.01 -3.76 -0.33
CA PHE A 142 27.00 -4.77 -0.70
C PHE A 142 28.43 -4.22 -0.67
N LYS A 143 28.63 -2.98 -1.15
CA LYS A 143 29.93 -2.31 -1.18
C LYS A 143 30.46 -2.01 0.23
N ILE A 144 29.67 -1.38 1.10
CA ILE A 144 30.12 -1.02 2.46
C ILE A 144 30.34 -2.26 3.33
N THR A 145 29.57 -3.34 3.11
CA THR A 145 29.71 -4.61 3.84
C THR A 145 30.69 -5.58 3.16
N LYS A 146 31.36 -5.16 2.07
CA LYS A 146 32.38 -5.92 1.34
C LYS A 146 31.94 -7.36 1.00
N GLN A 147 30.70 -7.53 0.56
CA GLN A 147 30.19 -8.86 0.22
C GLN A 147 30.94 -9.43 -1.00
N PRO A 148 31.26 -10.74 -1.02
CA PRO A 148 32.12 -11.33 -2.05
C PRO A 148 31.36 -11.60 -3.36
N PHE A 149 30.87 -10.56 -4.02
CA PHE A 149 30.14 -10.64 -5.29
C PHE A 149 30.59 -9.54 -6.25
N GLN A 150 30.48 -9.79 -7.55
CA GLN A 150 30.43 -8.70 -8.52
C GLN A 150 28.97 -8.33 -8.80
N ILE A 151 28.66 -7.04 -8.83
CA ILE A 151 27.31 -6.56 -9.14
C ILE A 151 27.35 -5.82 -10.47
N TRP A 152 26.47 -6.22 -11.38
CA TRP A 152 26.29 -5.63 -12.68
C TRP A 152 24.89 -5.08 -12.81
N THR A 153 24.76 -3.92 -13.44
CA THR A 153 23.46 -3.32 -13.76
C THR A 153 23.26 -3.34 -15.26
N PHE A 154 22.11 -3.86 -15.70
CA PHE A 154 21.66 -3.72 -17.08
C PHE A 154 20.69 -2.54 -17.16
N GLY A 155 21.08 -1.51 -17.90
CA GLY A 155 20.25 -0.35 -18.17
C GLY A 155 19.75 -0.36 -19.61
N TYR A 156 18.49 0.04 -19.83
CA TYR A 156 17.95 0.18 -21.18
C TYR A 156 17.14 1.47 -21.34
N PRO A 157 17.08 2.04 -22.56
CA PRO A 157 16.20 3.17 -22.85
C PRO A 157 14.74 2.72 -22.80
N SER A 158 13.89 3.48 -22.10
CA SER A 158 12.43 3.22 -22.05
C SER A 158 11.74 3.34 -23.42
N LYS A 159 12.41 3.92 -24.43
CA LYS A 159 11.92 3.98 -25.82
C LYS A 159 12.27 2.74 -26.65
N SER A 160 13.17 1.90 -26.18
CA SER A 160 13.59 0.73 -26.97
C SER A 160 12.47 -0.30 -27.09
N ASN A 161 12.45 -1.00 -28.22
CA ASN A 161 11.55 -2.13 -28.46
C ASN A 161 11.88 -3.28 -27.50
N TYR A 162 10.85 -4.01 -27.05
CA TYR A 162 10.99 -5.10 -26.09
C TYR A 162 11.98 -6.18 -26.54
N ASN A 163 11.82 -6.70 -27.76
CA ASN A 163 12.68 -7.75 -28.31
C ASN A 163 14.14 -7.29 -28.46
N LYS A 164 14.35 -6.02 -28.82
CA LYS A 164 15.70 -5.43 -28.90
C LYS A 164 16.38 -5.42 -27.53
N ILE A 165 15.65 -5.08 -26.48
CA ILE A 165 16.17 -5.06 -25.10
C ILE A 165 16.50 -6.49 -24.64
N THR A 166 15.60 -7.44 -24.85
CA THR A 166 15.80 -8.87 -24.52
C THR A 166 17.03 -9.44 -25.22
N LYS A 167 17.17 -9.18 -26.53
CA LYS A 167 18.34 -9.61 -27.31
C LYS A 167 19.63 -8.97 -26.82
N ALA A 168 19.60 -7.68 -26.47
CA ALA A 168 20.77 -6.99 -25.93
C ALA A 168 21.21 -7.59 -24.59
N LEU A 169 20.29 -7.88 -23.66
CA LEU A 169 20.61 -8.53 -22.40
C LEU A 169 21.26 -9.91 -22.62
N ASN A 170 20.68 -10.74 -23.47
CA ASN A 170 21.24 -12.05 -23.83
C ASN A 170 22.68 -11.92 -24.35
N ASN A 171 22.91 -11.00 -25.30
CA ASN A 171 24.24 -10.74 -25.85
C ASN A 171 25.25 -10.30 -24.77
N TYR A 172 24.86 -9.42 -23.84
CA TYR A 172 25.77 -8.98 -22.77
C TYR A 172 26.11 -10.10 -21.79
N LEU A 173 25.15 -10.96 -21.44
CA LEU A 173 25.38 -12.13 -20.59
C LEU A 173 26.34 -13.11 -21.25
N GLU A 174 26.16 -13.38 -22.55
CA GLU A 174 27.05 -14.24 -23.34
C GLU A 174 28.47 -13.66 -23.44
N GLN A 175 28.60 -12.39 -23.81
CA GLN A 175 29.90 -11.70 -23.96
C GLN A 175 30.69 -11.65 -22.65
N ASN A 176 30.01 -11.53 -21.51
CA ASN A 176 30.64 -11.45 -20.20
C ASN A 176 30.69 -12.80 -19.46
N ALA A 177 30.18 -13.89 -20.06
CA ALA A 177 30.08 -15.19 -19.40
C ALA A 177 31.42 -15.69 -18.86
N LYS A 178 32.54 -15.37 -19.52
CA LYS A 178 33.89 -15.73 -19.06
C LYS A 178 34.31 -15.06 -17.75
N ASN A 179 33.64 -13.99 -17.35
CA ASN A 179 33.90 -13.30 -16.08
C ASN A 179 33.12 -13.94 -14.92
N PHE A 180 32.19 -14.85 -15.23
CA PHE A 180 31.23 -15.39 -14.27
C PHE A 180 31.46 -16.87 -14.01
N ASN A 181 31.33 -17.26 -12.74
CA ASN A 181 31.23 -18.67 -12.32
C ASN A 181 29.78 -19.04 -12.05
N LYS A 182 29.11 -18.21 -11.25
CA LYS A 182 27.67 -18.29 -10.96
C LYS A 182 27.02 -16.95 -11.29
N ILE A 183 25.78 -16.96 -11.78
CA ILE A 183 24.98 -15.78 -12.09
C ILE A 183 23.68 -15.87 -11.29
N LYS A 184 23.39 -14.83 -10.52
CA LYS A 184 22.10 -14.58 -9.88
C LYS A 184 21.52 -13.31 -10.50
N ILE A 185 20.23 -13.29 -10.80
CA ILE A 185 19.60 -12.14 -11.45
C ILE A 185 18.49 -11.60 -10.53
N VAL A 186 18.45 -10.28 -10.34
CA VAL A 186 17.33 -9.58 -9.70
C VAL A 186 16.67 -8.72 -10.76
N ALA A 187 15.37 -8.90 -10.94
CA ALA A 187 14.63 -8.23 -11.99
C ALA A 187 13.34 -7.62 -11.43
N HIS A 188 13.07 -6.36 -11.77
CA HIS A 188 11.92 -5.62 -11.28
C HIS A 188 10.92 -5.32 -12.40
N GLY A 189 9.61 -5.42 -12.11
CA GLY A 189 8.53 -5.09 -13.03
C GLY A 189 8.71 -5.76 -14.39
N THR A 190 8.62 -4.99 -15.48
CA THR A 190 8.83 -5.46 -16.86
C THR A 190 10.25 -6.01 -17.09
N GLY A 191 11.24 -5.58 -16.31
CA GLY A 191 12.58 -6.15 -16.30
C GLY A 191 12.57 -7.66 -16.03
N GLY A 192 11.62 -8.14 -15.23
CA GLY A 192 11.41 -9.57 -14.99
C GLY A 192 10.94 -10.33 -16.23
N LEU A 193 10.10 -9.73 -17.07
CA LEU A 193 9.69 -10.33 -18.36
C LEU A 193 10.88 -10.41 -19.32
N ILE A 194 11.65 -9.31 -19.42
CA ILE A 194 12.88 -9.23 -20.24
C ILE A 194 13.87 -10.32 -19.86
N VAL A 195 14.14 -10.49 -18.55
CA VAL A 195 15.07 -11.52 -18.05
C VAL A 195 14.57 -12.92 -18.39
N GLN A 196 13.30 -13.23 -18.07
CA GLN A 196 12.74 -14.54 -18.34
C GLN A 196 12.82 -14.89 -19.83
N ASP A 197 12.49 -13.95 -20.70
CA ASP A 197 12.51 -14.15 -22.15
C ASP A 197 13.95 -14.31 -22.68
N ALA A 198 14.89 -13.52 -22.16
CA ALA A 198 16.31 -13.64 -22.54
C ALA A 198 16.86 -15.01 -22.15
N LEU A 199 16.58 -15.48 -20.93
CA LEU A 199 17.03 -16.78 -20.44
C LEU A 199 16.36 -17.94 -21.18
N ARG A 200 15.05 -17.86 -21.46
CA ARG A 200 14.35 -18.89 -22.23
C ARG A 200 14.91 -19.02 -23.63
N ASN A 201 15.09 -17.90 -24.33
CA ASN A 201 15.71 -17.90 -25.66
C ASN A 201 17.14 -18.46 -25.64
N ALA A 202 17.93 -18.14 -24.61
CA ALA A 202 19.28 -18.67 -24.46
C ALA A 202 19.30 -20.18 -24.19
N TYR A 203 18.36 -20.67 -23.39
CA TYR A 203 18.15 -22.10 -23.15
C TYR A 203 17.79 -22.83 -24.44
N ASP A 204 16.81 -22.32 -25.20
CA ASP A 204 16.37 -22.91 -26.47
C ASP A 204 17.47 -22.94 -27.54
N GLN A 205 18.40 -21.99 -27.48
CA GLN A 205 19.56 -21.90 -28.36
C GLN A 205 20.81 -22.60 -27.81
N ASN A 206 20.70 -23.33 -26.70
CA ASN A 206 21.81 -24.02 -26.04
C ASN A 206 23.03 -23.13 -25.75
N LYS A 207 22.81 -21.89 -25.29
CA LYS A 207 23.88 -20.95 -24.95
C LYS A 207 24.61 -21.37 -23.68
N ASP A 208 25.92 -21.54 -23.74
CA ASP A 208 26.75 -22.05 -22.62
C ASP A 208 26.56 -21.31 -21.28
N TYR A 209 26.36 -19.99 -21.33
CA TYR A 209 26.24 -19.20 -20.11
C TYR A 209 24.99 -19.56 -19.28
N ILE A 210 23.96 -20.17 -19.90
CA ILE A 210 22.72 -20.52 -19.20
C ILE A 210 22.99 -21.43 -18.01
N ASN A 211 23.96 -22.34 -18.14
CA ASN A 211 24.37 -23.28 -17.08
C ASN A 211 24.98 -22.58 -15.87
N LYS A 212 25.41 -21.32 -16.01
CA LYS A 212 25.94 -20.50 -14.92
C LYS A 212 24.86 -19.75 -14.18
N VAL A 213 23.67 -19.57 -14.76
CA VAL A 213 22.54 -18.92 -14.10
C VAL A 213 21.94 -19.88 -13.10
N LYS A 214 21.96 -19.50 -11.82
CA LYS A 214 21.49 -20.35 -10.71
C LYS A 214 20.17 -19.89 -10.12
N GLN A 215 19.91 -18.58 -10.16
CA GLN A 215 18.76 -17.99 -9.46
C GLN A 215 18.26 -16.74 -10.19
N VAL A 216 16.94 -16.57 -10.21
CA VAL A 216 16.25 -15.35 -10.65
C VAL A 216 15.28 -14.91 -9.56
N ILE A 217 15.45 -13.68 -9.06
CA ILE A 217 14.56 -13.04 -8.10
C ILE A 217 13.71 -12.03 -8.84
N LEU A 218 12.42 -12.32 -8.97
CA LEU A 218 11.43 -11.49 -9.65
C LEU A 218 10.71 -10.59 -8.63
N ILE A 219 10.75 -9.29 -8.85
CA ILE A 219 10.17 -8.29 -7.94
C ILE A 219 9.04 -7.57 -8.69
N GLY A 220 7.80 -7.73 -8.24
CA GLY A 220 6.64 -7.07 -8.85
C GLY A 220 6.44 -7.37 -10.34
N THR A 221 6.90 -8.52 -10.85
CA THR A 221 6.88 -8.79 -12.30
C THR A 221 5.46 -9.07 -12.82
N PRO A 222 4.98 -8.42 -13.90
CA PRO A 222 3.62 -8.61 -14.41
C PRO A 222 3.50 -9.86 -15.31
N ASN A 223 3.73 -11.06 -14.78
CA ASN A 223 3.70 -12.29 -15.60
C ASN A 223 2.33 -12.58 -16.23
N LEU A 224 1.25 -12.23 -15.52
CA LEU A 224 -0.15 -12.30 -16.02
C LEU A 224 -0.68 -10.92 -16.46
N GLY A 225 0.22 -9.94 -16.56
CA GLY A 225 -0.11 -8.58 -16.94
C GLY A 225 -0.49 -7.69 -15.78
N ALA A 226 -0.89 -6.47 -16.12
CA ALA A 226 -1.19 -5.41 -15.19
C ALA A 226 -2.36 -4.58 -15.71
N LYS A 227 -3.31 -4.24 -14.84
CA LYS A 227 -4.42 -3.35 -15.19
C LYS A 227 -3.95 -1.90 -15.04
N ILE A 228 -3.23 -1.42 -16.04
CA ILE A 228 -2.60 -0.09 -16.01
C ILE A 228 -3.49 0.93 -16.72
N ASP A 229 -4.03 1.87 -15.95
CA ASP A 229 -4.45 3.17 -16.51
C ASP A 229 -3.22 4.08 -16.54
N TRP A 230 -2.57 4.12 -17.70
CA TRP A 230 -1.29 4.81 -17.86
C TRP A 230 -1.39 6.31 -17.57
N LYS A 231 -2.51 6.96 -17.93
CA LYS A 231 -2.70 8.40 -17.71
C LYS A 231 -2.80 8.71 -16.23
N ASN A 232 -3.60 7.93 -15.50
CA ASN A 232 -3.73 8.10 -14.05
C ASN A 232 -2.44 7.71 -13.32
N LEU A 233 -1.73 6.66 -13.78
CA LEU A 233 -0.46 6.25 -13.20
C LEU A 233 0.61 7.33 -13.39
N GLN A 234 0.72 7.87 -14.61
CA GLN A 234 1.61 8.98 -14.90
C GLN A 234 1.30 10.19 -14.01
N LYS A 235 0.01 10.53 -13.82
CA LYS A 235 -0.38 11.63 -12.92
C LYS A 235 0.02 11.35 -11.46
N GLU A 236 -0.21 10.14 -10.96
CA GLU A 236 0.15 9.77 -9.59
C GLU A 236 1.67 9.82 -9.37
N LEU A 237 2.44 9.25 -10.31
CA LEU A 237 3.89 9.21 -10.23
C LEU A 237 4.53 10.59 -10.39
N LEU A 238 3.98 11.45 -11.26
CA LEU A 238 4.40 12.85 -11.40
C LEU A 238 4.24 13.63 -10.08
N ASN A 239 3.19 13.30 -9.32
CA ASN A 239 2.90 13.92 -8.04
C ASN A 239 3.53 13.17 -6.85
N SER A 240 4.32 12.13 -7.13
CA SER A 240 5.11 11.43 -6.12
C SER A 240 6.45 12.13 -5.91
N ASN A 241 7.04 11.96 -4.73
CA ASN A 241 8.40 12.40 -4.44
C ASN A 241 9.47 11.39 -4.91
N LYS A 242 9.09 10.40 -5.73
CA LYS A 242 9.96 9.30 -6.14
C LYS A 242 10.50 9.55 -7.54
N ALA A 243 11.79 9.32 -7.73
CA ALA A 243 12.43 9.41 -9.03
C ALA A 243 11.91 8.29 -9.96
N THR A 244 11.07 8.66 -10.92
CA THR A 244 10.41 7.72 -11.84
C THR A 244 10.53 8.19 -13.28
N ARG A 245 10.56 7.24 -14.21
CA ARG A 245 10.54 7.49 -15.66
C ARG A 245 9.09 7.38 -16.13
N ILE A 246 8.42 8.51 -16.27
CA ILE A 246 6.99 8.54 -16.62
C ILE A 246 6.73 9.08 -18.03
N LEU A 247 7.77 9.52 -18.73
CA LEU A 247 7.70 10.13 -20.05
C LEU A 247 8.51 9.34 -21.07
N GLY A 248 8.07 9.42 -22.34
CA GLY A 248 8.79 8.81 -23.45
C GLY A 248 8.96 7.30 -23.33
N ILE A 249 8.02 6.60 -22.70
CA ILE A 249 8.02 5.13 -22.69
C ILE A 249 7.47 4.63 -24.02
N ASN A 250 8.12 3.63 -24.60
CA ASN A 250 7.65 2.95 -25.80
C ASN A 250 6.25 2.35 -25.51
N PRO A 251 5.22 2.65 -26.32
CA PRO A 251 3.90 2.06 -26.17
C PRO A 251 3.90 0.54 -26.15
N GLU A 252 4.82 -0.11 -26.88
CA GLU A 252 4.99 -1.57 -26.87
C GLU A 252 5.39 -2.11 -25.49
N LEU A 253 6.27 -1.40 -24.77
CA LEU A 253 6.67 -1.81 -23.41
C LEU A 253 5.52 -1.66 -22.42
N ILE A 254 4.70 -0.60 -22.56
CA ILE A 254 3.48 -0.44 -21.77
C ILE A 254 2.52 -1.61 -22.08
N GLU A 255 2.37 -1.95 -23.36
CA GLU A 255 1.46 -3.00 -23.80
C GLU A 255 1.89 -4.39 -23.31
N ILE A 256 3.18 -4.73 -23.41
CA ILE A 256 3.73 -5.98 -22.87
C ILE A 256 3.54 -6.06 -21.34
N THR A 257 3.71 -4.94 -20.64
CA THR A 257 3.49 -4.87 -19.19
C THR A 257 2.01 -5.07 -18.85
N ARG A 258 1.11 -4.48 -19.66
CA ARG A 258 -0.34 -4.58 -19.50
C ARG A 258 -0.86 -5.99 -19.76
N GLN A 259 -0.41 -6.61 -20.85
CA GLN A 259 -0.82 -7.96 -21.24
C GLN A 259 -0.12 -9.05 -20.40
N GLY A 260 1.11 -8.78 -19.98
CA GLY A 260 1.99 -9.79 -19.40
C GLY A 260 2.51 -10.76 -20.44
N LYS A 261 3.33 -11.72 -19.98
CA LYS A 261 3.84 -12.81 -20.81
C LYS A 261 4.12 -14.01 -19.91
N THR A 262 3.42 -15.12 -20.13
CA THR A 262 3.74 -16.38 -19.46
C THR A 262 4.91 -17.04 -20.18
N ILE A 263 6.08 -17.01 -19.54
CA ILE A 263 7.34 -17.54 -20.11
C ILE A 263 7.74 -18.77 -19.31
N PRO A 264 7.89 -19.96 -19.93
CA PRO A 264 8.27 -21.17 -19.21
C PRO A 264 9.57 -21.00 -18.41
N LYS A 265 9.60 -21.56 -17.20
CA LYS A 265 10.82 -21.62 -16.39
C LYS A 265 11.92 -22.35 -17.15
N VAL A 266 13.15 -21.91 -16.98
CA VAL A 266 14.32 -22.63 -17.49
C VAL A 266 14.71 -23.71 -16.49
N PRO A 267 14.84 -24.99 -16.90
CA PRO A 267 15.25 -26.06 -16.00
C PRO A 267 16.60 -25.78 -15.33
N GLY A 268 16.70 -26.08 -14.03
CA GLY A 268 17.93 -25.89 -13.25
C GLY A 268 18.15 -24.47 -12.71
N ILE A 269 17.25 -23.52 -12.99
CA ILE A 269 17.28 -22.18 -12.42
C ILE A 269 16.24 -22.06 -11.30
N GLU A 270 16.65 -21.60 -10.12
CA GLU A 270 15.72 -21.26 -9.03
C GLU A 270 15.00 -19.94 -9.32
N TYR A 271 13.70 -19.88 -9.00
CA TYR A 271 12.90 -18.67 -9.10
C TYR A 271 12.33 -18.31 -7.73
N ASP A 272 12.63 -17.08 -7.28
CA ASP A 272 12.03 -16.49 -6.09
C ASP A 272 11.23 -15.24 -6.49
N VAL A 273 10.16 -14.94 -5.75
CA VAL A 273 9.25 -13.82 -6.03
C VAL A 273 9.09 -12.92 -4.81
N ILE A 274 9.11 -11.60 -5.06
CA ILE A 274 8.74 -10.57 -4.10
C ILE A 274 7.59 -9.75 -4.71
N ALA A 275 6.42 -9.75 -4.07
CA ALA A 275 5.24 -9.00 -4.49
C ALA A 275 4.95 -7.83 -3.54
N GLY A 276 4.49 -6.71 -4.09
CA GLY A 276 3.95 -5.61 -3.30
C GLY A 276 2.44 -5.72 -3.11
N THR A 277 1.93 -5.23 -1.99
CA THR A 277 0.51 -5.31 -1.61
C THR A 277 -0.13 -3.95 -1.35
N LYS A 278 0.64 -2.87 -1.50
CA LYS A 278 0.17 -1.51 -1.25
C LYS A 278 -0.15 -0.78 -2.55
N PRO A 279 -1.42 -0.49 -2.85
CA PRO A 279 -1.79 0.29 -4.02
C PRO A 279 -1.42 1.76 -3.85
N TYR A 280 -1.27 2.49 -4.96
CA TYR A 280 -1.23 3.95 -4.92
C TYR A 280 -2.57 4.53 -4.47
N LYS A 281 -2.54 5.65 -3.73
CA LYS A 281 -3.74 6.21 -3.07
C LYS A 281 -4.89 6.46 -4.05
N LYS A 282 -4.59 7.01 -5.23
CA LYS A 282 -5.61 7.32 -6.26
C LYS A 282 -5.94 6.14 -7.19
N HIS A 283 -5.15 5.06 -7.18
CA HIS A 283 -5.37 3.86 -8.00
C HIS A 283 -6.11 2.73 -7.27
N LYS A 284 -6.35 2.86 -5.96
CA LYS A 284 -6.97 1.81 -5.14
C LYS A 284 -8.33 1.33 -5.68
N ALA A 285 -9.09 2.19 -6.35
CA ALA A 285 -10.43 1.85 -6.82
C ALA A 285 -10.44 0.87 -8.02
N ALA A 286 -9.36 0.78 -8.80
CA ALA A 286 -9.35 0.03 -10.05
C ALA A 286 -9.02 -1.47 -9.88
N ILE A 287 -8.35 -1.84 -8.79
CA ILE A 287 -7.86 -3.20 -8.56
C ILE A 287 -8.29 -3.66 -7.15
N LEU A 288 -9.31 -4.52 -7.10
CA LEU A 288 -9.86 -5.05 -5.85
C LEU A 288 -8.96 -6.12 -5.19
N LYS A 289 -8.14 -6.82 -5.98
CA LYS A 289 -7.19 -7.82 -5.48
C LYS A 289 -5.96 -7.16 -4.86
N PRO A 290 -5.25 -7.80 -3.91
CA PRO A 290 -3.96 -7.30 -3.41
C PRO A 290 -3.00 -6.97 -4.57
N ASN A 291 -2.41 -5.78 -4.53
CA ASN A 291 -1.56 -5.26 -5.60
C ASN A 291 -0.65 -4.14 -5.11
N ASP A 292 0.43 -3.89 -5.83
CA ASP A 292 1.42 -2.86 -5.54
C ASP A 292 1.10 -1.50 -6.21
N GLY A 293 -0.12 -1.34 -6.72
CA GLY A 293 -0.56 -0.18 -7.49
C GLY A 293 -0.42 -0.34 -9.00
N ILE A 294 0.28 -1.37 -9.47
CA ILE A 294 0.42 -1.71 -10.90
C ILE A 294 0.12 -3.19 -11.11
N VAL A 295 0.78 -4.06 -10.36
CA VAL A 295 0.80 -5.51 -10.52
C VAL A 295 0.10 -6.16 -9.34
N THR A 296 -0.79 -7.11 -9.63
CA THR A 296 -1.44 -7.93 -8.60
C THR A 296 -0.45 -8.94 -8.02
N THR A 297 -0.63 -9.33 -6.75
CA THR A 297 0.21 -10.36 -6.12
C THR A 297 0.17 -11.68 -6.91
N GLU A 298 -1.01 -12.07 -7.41
CA GLU A 298 -1.21 -13.24 -8.25
C GLU A 298 -0.38 -13.18 -9.55
N SER A 299 -0.36 -12.03 -10.22
CA SER A 299 0.48 -11.86 -11.42
C SER A 299 1.96 -11.95 -11.09
N ALA A 300 2.40 -11.32 -10.00
CA ALA A 300 3.80 -11.40 -9.56
C ALA A 300 4.22 -12.82 -9.19
N GLN A 301 3.34 -13.55 -8.49
CA GLN A 301 3.56 -14.91 -7.99
C GLN A 301 3.62 -15.97 -9.10
N THR A 302 3.01 -15.72 -10.25
CA THR A 302 2.89 -16.73 -11.31
C THR A 302 4.12 -16.71 -12.22
N VAL A 303 4.90 -17.78 -12.24
CA VAL A 303 6.14 -17.90 -13.03
C VAL A 303 6.09 -19.18 -13.86
N GLY A 304 6.24 -19.08 -15.18
CA GLY A 304 6.12 -20.24 -16.07
C GLY A 304 4.74 -20.90 -16.11
N GLY A 305 3.69 -20.17 -15.74
CA GLY A 305 2.31 -20.67 -15.69
C GLY A 305 1.92 -21.30 -14.35
N GLU A 306 2.83 -21.33 -13.38
CA GLU A 306 2.61 -21.91 -12.05
C GLU A 306 2.80 -20.86 -10.95
N LYS A 307 2.09 -20.97 -9.84
CA LYS A 307 2.30 -20.09 -8.68
C LYS A 307 3.52 -20.54 -7.88
N ILE A 308 4.33 -19.58 -7.45
CA ILE A 308 5.38 -19.80 -6.45
C ILE A 308 4.75 -19.69 -5.04
N GLU A 309 4.52 -20.83 -4.38
CA GLU A 309 3.62 -20.89 -3.22
C GLU A 309 4.31 -20.90 -1.85
N HIS A 310 5.63 -21.16 -1.77
CA HIS A 310 6.29 -21.26 -0.46
C HIS A 310 6.61 -19.88 0.10
N PHE A 311 5.59 -19.29 0.73
CA PHE A 311 5.69 -18.06 1.49
C PHE A 311 6.87 -18.13 2.48
N CYS A 312 7.64 -17.05 2.58
CA CYS A 312 8.86 -16.93 3.39
C CYS A 312 10.06 -17.79 2.96
N LYS A 313 9.95 -18.56 1.89
CA LYS A 313 11.05 -19.37 1.34
C LYS A 313 11.47 -18.86 -0.05
N ASN A 314 10.55 -18.92 -0.99
CA ASN A 314 10.74 -18.45 -2.38
C ASN A 314 9.62 -17.52 -2.85
N TYR A 315 8.68 -17.19 -1.96
CA TYR A 315 7.66 -16.17 -2.21
C TYR A 315 7.54 -15.23 -1.00
N PHE A 316 7.48 -13.94 -1.25
CA PHE A 316 7.34 -12.91 -0.22
C PHE A 316 6.34 -11.86 -0.67
N GLU A 317 5.53 -11.37 0.25
CA GLU A 317 4.69 -10.20 0.08
C GLU A 317 5.18 -9.06 0.99
N THR A 318 5.09 -7.82 0.52
CA THR A 318 5.48 -6.63 1.30
C THR A 318 4.45 -5.51 1.10
N GLU A 319 4.13 -4.75 2.15
CA GLU A 319 3.22 -3.60 2.06
C GLU A 319 3.91 -2.37 1.43
N LEU A 320 4.35 -2.52 0.18
CA LEU A 320 5.06 -1.52 -0.61
C LEU A 320 4.37 -1.33 -1.96
N THR A 321 4.38 -0.09 -2.44
CA THR A 321 3.98 0.22 -3.82
C THR A 321 5.04 -0.27 -4.81
N HIS A 322 4.68 -0.35 -6.09
CA HIS A 322 5.56 -0.86 -7.14
C HIS A 322 6.90 -0.12 -7.18
N THR A 323 6.88 1.20 -7.03
CA THR A 323 8.09 2.05 -6.98
C THR A 323 8.90 1.93 -5.69
N GLU A 324 8.30 1.44 -4.61
CA GLU A 324 8.96 1.27 -3.31
C GLU A 324 9.69 -0.08 -3.20
N LEU A 325 9.32 -1.09 -3.99
CA LEU A 325 9.85 -2.45 -3.96
C LEU A 325 11.37 -2.58 -4.19
N LEU A 326 12.04 -1.54 -4.69
CA LEU A 326 13.51 -1.56 -4.86
C LEU A 326 14.29 -0.78 -3.79
N SER A 327 13.65 0.18 -3.12
CA SER A 327 14.36 1.17 -2.30
C SER A 327 14.00 1.11 -0.81
N GLU A 328 12.83 0.56 -0.47
CA GLU A 328 12.36 0.50 0.90
C GLU A 328 12.88 -0.74 1.65
N SER A 329 13.00 -0.59 2.98
CA SER A 329 13.70 -1.55 3.86
C SER A 329 13.27 -3.01 3.72
N PRO A 330 11.96 -3.34 3.75
CA PRO A 330 11.53 -4.73 3.69
C PRO A 330 12.02 -5.44 2.41
N ALA A 331 11.85 -4.81 1.24
CA ALA A 331 12.12 -5.47 -0.02
C ALA A 331 13.62 -5.70 -0.26
N TRP A 332 14.48 -4.69 -0.10
CA TRP A 332 15.92 -4.91 -0.35
C TRP A 332 16.56 -5.86 0.66
N ARG A 333 16.03 -5.95 1.89
CA ARG A 333 16.48 -6.95 2.89
C ARG A 333 16.14 -8.37 2.44
N ILE A 334 14.91 -8.59 1.95
CA ILE A 334 14.49 -9.88 1.38
C ILE A 334 15.36 -10.23 0.17
N THR A 335 15.55 -9.29 -0.76
CA THR A 335 16.43 -9.49 -1.93
C THR A 335 17.86 -9.87 -1.49
N ALA A 336 18.44 -9.13 -0.55
CA ALA A 336 19.79 -9.43 -0.06
C ALA A 336 19.89 -10.82 0.58
N ARG A 337 18.89 -11.21 1.39
CA ARG A 337 18.84 -12.54 2.02
C ARG A 337 18.77 -13.63 0.97
N LEU A 338 17.92 -13.49 -0.05
CA LEU A 338 17.80 -14.47 -1.13
C LEU A 338 19.11 -14.63 -1.91
N LEU A 339 19.81 -13.53 -2.17
CA LEU A 339 21.11 -13.53 -2.84
C LEU A 339 22.20 -14.25 -2.01
N THR A 340 22.21 -14.05 -0.69
CA THR A 340 23.25 -14.56 0.22
C THR A 340 22.91 -15.89 0.90
N ARG A 341 21.69 -16.43 0.72
CA ARG A 341 21.15 -17.62 1.39
C ARG A 341 22.10 -18.83 1.42
N GLU A 342 22.65 -19.20 0.27
CA GLU A 342 23.55 -20.35 0.14
C GLU A 342 24.86 -20.13 0.91
N TYR A 343 25.44 -18.94 0.80
CA TYR A 343 26.69 -18.60 1.46
C TYR A 343 26.54 -18.50 2.99
N HIS A 344 25.39 -18.01 3.45
CA HIS A 344 25.05 -18.03 4.87
C HIS A 344 24.93 -19.47 5.38
N LYS A 345 24.30 -20.38 4.62
CA LYS A 345 24.21 -21.80 4.99
C LYS A 345 25.60 -22.45 5.11
N GLU A 346 26.51 -22.13 4.20
CA GLU A 346 27.89 -22.66 4.22
C GLU A 346 28.74 -22.03 5.34
N ASN A 347 28.49 -20.77 5.70
CA ASN A 347 29.29 -20.01 6.65
C ASN A 347 28.41 -19.14 7.56
N PRO A 348 27.66 -19.75 8.51
CA PRO A 348 26.65 -19.04 9.30
C PRO A 348 27.23 -17.97 10.24
N ASN A 349 28.51 -18.12 10.63
CA ASN A 349 29.22 -17.19 11.51
C ASN A 349 29.77 -15.94 10.80
N LYS A 350 29.71 -15.89 9.46
CA LYS A 350 30.14 -14.72 8.69
C LYS A 350 28.98 -13.74 8.53
N VAL A 351 29.30 -12.45 8.43
CA VAL A 351 28.31 -11.39 8.20
C VAL A 351 27.82 -11.45 6.75
N TRP A 352 26.53 -11.71 6.58
CA TRP A 352 25.85 -11.78 5.29
C TRP A 352 24.69 -10.79 5.25
N LEU A 353 24.64 -10.00 4.18
CA LEU A 353 23.56 -9.03 4.01
C LEU A 353 22.21 -9.76 3.92
N GLY A 354 21.21 -9.29 4.69
CA GLY A 354 19.89 -9.92 4.79
C GLY A 354 19.76 -10.95 5.93
N TYR A 355 20.86 -11.35 6.57
CA TYR A 355 20.88 -12.23 7.76
C TYR A 355 21.39 -11.55 9.03
N ASN A 356 21.98 -10.36 8.91
CA ASN A 356 22.47 -9.58 10.05
C ASN A 356 21.81 -8.20 10.07
N ASN A 357 21.56 -7.70 11.27
CA ASN A 357 21.23 -6.30 11.47
C ASN A 357 22.52 -5.47 11.45
N PHE A 358 22.47 -4.27 10.85
CA PHE A 358 23.61 -3.37 10.76
C PHE A 358 23.17 -1.92 10.99
N ILE A 359 24.12 -1.10 11.41
CA ILE A 359 23.95 0.34 11.63
C ILE A 359 24.87 1.07 10.66
N VAL A 360 24.31 2.01 9.91
CA VAL A 360 25.09 2.87 9.00
C VAL A 360 25.29 4.23 9.67
N ILE A 361 26.54 4.64 9.82
CA ILE A 361 26.90 5.97 10.33
C ILE A 361 27.27 6.81 9.10
N THR A 362 26.37 7.68 8.65
CA THR A 362 26.51 8.44 7.39
C THR A 362 27.51 9.59 7.47
N ASP A 363 27.72 10.15 8.66
CA ASP A 363 28.61 11.30 8.90
C ASP A 363 29.81 10.92 9.77
N ALA A 364 30.35 9.72 9.51
CA ALA A 364 31.50 9.23 10.24
C ALA A 364 32.73 10.11 9.96
N GLN A 365 33.05 11.01 10.89
CA GLN A 365 34.30 11.76 10.87
C GLN A 365 35.48 10.84 11.15
N PRO A 366 36.58 10.94 10.38
CA PRO A 366 37.83 10.27 10.69
C PRO A 366 38.27 10.60 12.11
N ASN A 367 38.80 9.61 12.83
CA ASN A 367 39.33 9.76 14.19
C ASN A 367 38.32 10.15 15.28
N LYS A 368 37.01 10.06 15.01
CA LYS A 368 35.98 10.11 16.07
C LYS A 368 35.66 8.71 16.57
N THR A 369 35.48 8.60 17.89
CA THR A 369 34.98 7.38 18.52
C THR A 369 33.46 7.46 18.59
N TYR A 370 32.79 6.41 18.15
CA TYR A 370 31.34 6.26 18.24
C TYR A 370 31.04 5.19 19.29
N ASN A 371 30.37 5.57 20.37
CA ASN A 371 29.91 4.62 21.38
C ASN A 371 28.50 4.18 21.02
N LEU A 372 28.33 2.87 20.77
CA LEU A 372 27.03 2.28 20.50
C LEU A 372 26.48 1.64 21.78
N ILE A 373 25.42 2.23 22.32
CA ILE A 373 24.72 1.71 23.51
C ILE A 373 23.52 0.90 23.03
N LEU A 374 23.54 -0.41 23.28
CA LEU A 374 22.48 -1.34 22.88
C LEU A 374 21.78 -1.90 24.11
N LYS A 375 20.47 -2.13 24.01
CA LYS A 375 19.69 -2.87 25.00
C LYS A 375 19.69 -4.34 24.60
N LYS A 376 20.08 -5.24 25.51
CA LYS A 376 19.89 -6.67 25.31
C LYS A 376 18.40 -6.98 25.35
N ILE A 377 17.90 -7.62 24.30
CA ILE A 377 16.51 -8.11 24.20
C ILE A 377 16.55 -9.64 24.15
N ASP A 378 15.44 -10.27 24.53
CA ASP A 378 15.33 -11.73 24.46
C ASP A 378 15.45 -12.19 23.00
N GLU A 379 16.15 -13.29 22.73
CA GLU A 379 16.32 -13.81 21.37
C GLU A 379 14.97 -14.07 20.68
N THR A 380 13.95 -14.48 21.44
CA THR A 380 12.58 -14.68 20.94
C THR A 380 11.87 -13.37 20.58
N GLN A 381 12.36 -12.24 21.08
CA GLN A 381 11.87 -10.90 20.76
C GLN A 381 12.74 -10.19 19.73
N THR A 382 13.89 -10.77 19.35
CA THR A 382 14.78 -10.14 18.38
C THR A 382 14.07 -9.98 17.04
N GLN A 383 14.12 -8.76 16.52
CA GLN A 383 13.66 -8.47 15.18
C GLN A 383 14.45 -9.34 14.20
N ALA A 384 13.73 -10.17 13.43
CA ALA A 384 14.36 -10.94 12.38
C ALA A 384 15.11 -9.99 11.44
N PRO A 385 16.23 -10.41 10.83
CA PRO A 385 16.93 -9.60 9.83
C PRO A 385 16.05 -9.09 8.68
N LEU A 386 14.95 -9.81 8.40
CA LEU A 386 13.91 -9.46 7.43
C LEU A 386 12.80 -8.54 7.96
N LEU A 387 12.87 -8.12 9.23
CA LEU A 387 11.76 -7.50 9.97
C LEU A 387 10.57 -8.45 10.21
N CYS A 388 10.72 -9.74 9.88
CA CYS A 388 9.70 -10.78 10.04
C CYS A 388 10.36 -12.17 10.18
N ASN A 389 10.03 -12.92 11.23
CA ASN A 389 10.51 -14.29 11.44
C ASN A 389 9.77 -15.34 10.58
N CYS A 390 8.69 -14.91 9.94
CA CYS A 390 8.10 -15.51 8.77
C CYS A 390 7.57 -16.94 9.03
N GLY A 391 6.47 -17.04 9.79
CA GLY A 391 5.72 -18.28 10.05
C GLY A 391 5.88 -18.85 11.47
N ASN A 392 6.47 -18.10 12.40
CA ASN A 392 6.55 -18.50 13.80
C ASN A 392 5.31 -18.07 14.62
N ASN A 393 4.39 -17.30 14.02
CA ASN A 393 3.18 -16.75 14.67
C ASN A 393 3.47 -15.87 15.90
N VAL A 394 4.68 -15.33 16.01
CA VAL A 394 5.10 -14.44 17.09
C VAL A 394 5.54 -13.12 16.48
N CYS A 395 4.78 -12.07 16.76
CA CYS A 395 5.15 -10.70 16.40
C CYS A 395 6.31 -10.24 17.30
N GLY A 396 7.53 -10.27 16.76
CA GLY A 396 8.76 -9.84 17.43
C GLY A 396 8.83 -8.32 17.67
N GLU A 397 9.85 -7.86 18.40
CA GLU A 397 10.03 -6.42 18.66
C GLU A 397 10.34 -5.69 17.34
N GLY A 398 9.50 -4.71 17.00
CA GLY A 398 9.60 -3.97 15.72
C GLY A 398 8.94 -4.66 14.52
N GLU A 399 8.36 -5.85 14.71
CA GLU A 399 7.44 -6.46 13.75
C GLU A 399 6.04 -5.84 13.93
N THR A 400 5.36 -5.56 12.83
CA THR A 400 4.01 -4.97 12.81
C THR A 400 3.15 -5.73 11.81
N PRO A 401 1.81 -5.63 11.88
CA PRO A 401 0.93 -6.22 10.87
C PRO A 401 1.26 -5.76 9.43
N GLU A 402 1.84 -4.58 9.27
CA GLU A 402 2.23 -4.01 7.97
C GLU A 402 3.53 -4.60 7.43
N ASN A 403 4.54 -4.81 8.28
CA ASN A 403 5.85 -5.30 7.84
C ASN A 403 6.02 -6.84 7.96
N CYS A 404 5.19 -7.49 8.79
CA CYS A 404 5.20 -8.92 9.05
C CYS A 404 3.76 -9.46 9.21
N PRO A 405 2.90 -9.31 8.19
CA PRO A 405 1.50 -9.73 8.28
C PRO A 405 1.35 -11.21 8.63
N ALA A 406 2.25 -12.08 8.15
CA ALA A 406 2.17 -13.51 8.38
C ALA A 406 2.25 -13.90 9.87
N ASP A 407 3.11 -13.26 10.65
CA ASP A 407 3.23 -13.56 12.09
C ASP A 407 2.35 -12.65 12.95
N CYS A 408 2.23 -11.37 12.58
CA CYS A 408 1.53 -10.37 13.39
C CYS A 408 0.01 -10.39 13.20
N ALA A 409 -0.54 -10.85 12.06
CA ALA A 409 -1.99 -10.89 11.85
C ALA A 409 -2.72 -11.83 12.82
N VAL A 410 -2.05 -12.89 13.28
CA VAL A 410 -2.60 -13.84 14.25
C VAL A 410 -2.82 -13.18 15.62
N THR A 411 -2.04 -12.15 15.96
CA THR A 411 -2.15 -11.46 17.27
C THR A 411 -3.37 -10.54 17.39
N LEU A 412 -3.98 -10.11 16.28
CA LEU A 412 -5.25 -9.34 16.31
C LEU A 412 -6.45 -10.22 16.69
N PHE A 413 -6.32 -11.54 16.54
CA PHE A 413 -7.24 -12.52 17.11
C PHE A 413 -6.73 -13.09 18.44
N LYS A 414 -5.93 -12.32 19.20
CA LYS A 414 -5.74 -12.65 20.61
C LYS A 414 -7.12 -12.74 21.27
N PRO A 415 -7.37 -13.76 22.10
CA PRO A 415 -8.68 -14.06 22.67
C PRO A 415 -9.12 -13.04 23.75
N GLN A 416 -8.93 -11.74 23.55
CA GLN A 416 -9.65 -10.70 24.28
C GLN A 416 -11.17 -10.91 24.14
N ASN A 417 -11.60 -11.44 23.00
CA ASN A 417 -12.99 -11.83 22.80
C ASN A 417 -13.39 -13.10 23.54
N ARG A 418 -12.48 -13.98 24.01
CA ARG A 418 -12.91 -15.11 24.86
C ARG A 418 -13.34 -14.63 26.24
N CYS A 419 -12.65 -13.65 26.81
CA CYS A 419 -13.10 -13.02 28.05
C CYS A 419 -14.44 -12.29 27.84
N GLN A 420 -14.60 -11.55 26.74
CA GLN A 420 -15.88 -10.89 26.45
C GLN A 420 -17.00 -11.89 26.13
N LEU A 421 -16.73 -12.99 25.42
CA LEU A 421 -17.70 -14.06 25.17
C LEU A 421 -18.09 -14.76 26.47
N ILE A 422 -17.12 -15.09 27.33
CA ILE A 422 -17.39 -15.70 28.64
C ILE A 422 -18.19 -14.74 29.51
N GLN A 423 -17.88 -13.43 29.50
CA GLN A 423 -18.67 -12.41 30.18
C GLN A 423 -20.10 -12.31 29.62
N LEU A 424 -20.28 -12.30 28.30
CA LEU A 424 -21.59 -12.33 27.65
C LEU A 424 -22.39 -13.58 27.99
N LEU A 425 -21.73 -14.75 28.01
CA LEU A 425 -22.35 -16.04 28.34
C LEU A 425 -22.76 -16.09 29.81
N ILE A 426 -21.95 -15.53 30.71
CA ILE A 426 -22.29 -15.35 32.14
C ILE A 426 -23.47 -14.38 32.30
N ILE A 427 -23.49 -13.26 31.57
CA ILE A 427 -24.60 -12.29 31.60
C ILE A 427 -25.89 -12.96 31.11
N LEU A 428 -25.84 -13.77 30.04
CA LEU A 428 -26.98 -14.53 29.53
C LEU A 428 -27.46 -15.58 30.53
N LEU A 429 -26.56 -16.34 31.15
CA LEU A 429 -26.93 -17.34 32.15
C LEU A 429 -27.52 -16.71 33.42
N THR A 430 -26.98 -15.58 33.86
CA THR A 430 -27.50 -14.85 35.02
C THR A 430 -28.85 -14.21 34.74
N THR A 431 -29.03 -13.59 33.57
CA THR A 431 -30.34 -13.04 33.18
C THR A 431 -31.39 -14.14 33.02
N ALA A 432 -31.04 -15.27 32.42
CA ALA A 432 -31.93 -16.43 32.35
C ALA A 432 -32.31 -16.95 33.76
N ALA A 433 -31.36 -17.04 34.69
CA ALA A 433 -31.63 -17.42 36.07
C ALA A 433 -32.54 -16.41 36.80
N ILE A 434 -32.35 -15.11 36.59
CA ILE A 434 -33.21 -14.04 37.14
C ILE A 434 -34.62 -14.11 36.54
N LEU A 435 -34.76 -14.39 35.24
CA LEU A 435 -36.07 -14.57 34.59
C LEU A 435 -36.81 -15.81 35.13
N LEU A 436 -36.10 -16.91 35.35
CA LEU A 436 -36.65 -18.12 35.98
C LEU A 436 -37.05 -17.87 37.44
N LEU A 437 -36.34 -16.99 38.14
CA LEU A 437 -36.66 -16.53 39.50
C LEU A 437 -37.96 -15.72 39.58
N VAL A 438 -38.09 -14.73 38.69
CA VAL A 438 -39.27 -13.86 38.68
C VAL A 438 -40.53 -14.64 38.32
N THR A 439 -40.38 -15.76 37.61
CA THR A 439 -41.49 -16.60 37.16
C THR A 439 -41.88 -17.73 38.12
N LYS A 440 -41.08 -18.05 39.16
CA LYS A 440 -41.44 -19.06 40.18
C LYS A 440 -41.21 -18.58 41.61
N LYS A 441 -42.28 -18.58 42.41
CA LYS A 441 -42.24 -18.59 43.89
C LYS A 441 -41.52 -19.87 44.34
N ALA A 442 -40.21 -19.82 44.60
CA ALA A 442 -39.44 -20.97 45.05
C ALA A 442 -38.63 -20.67 46.32
N ASN A 443 -38.75 -21.60 47.27
CA ASN A 443 -38.16 -21.59 48.60
C ASN A 443 -36.62 -21.59 48.61
N THR A 444 -36.10 -21.09 49.74
CA THR A 444 -34.73 -21.00 50.29
C THR A 444 -33.58 -21.82 49.70
N MET A 445 -33.78 -23.00 49.10
CA MET A 445 -32.72 -23.75 48.41
C MET A 445 -32.17 -23.00 47.18
N PHE A 446 -32.95 -22.07 46.63
CA PHE A 446 -32.55 -21.21 45.51
C PHE A 446 -31.48 -20.15 45.89
N PHE A 447 -31.51 -19.64 47.13
CA PHE A 447 -30.54 -18.64 47.57
C PHE A 447 -29.12 -19.20 47.67
N ALA A 448 -28.98 -20.49 48.01
CA ALA A 448 -27.69 -21.18 48.07
C ALA A 448 -27.04 -21.40 46.70
N THR A 449 -27.86 -21.64 45.67
CA THR A 449 -27.39 -21.76 44.28
C THR A 449 -27.05 -20.40 43.67
N MET A 450 -27.78 -19.34 44.02
CA MET A 450 -27.45 -17.96 43.65
C MET A 450 -26.12 -17.50 44.27
N THR A 451 -25.88 -17.76 45.56
CA THR A 451 -24.61 -17.39 46.19
C THR A 451 -23.44 -18.17 45.60
N ALA A 452 -23.60 -19.47 45.32
CA ALA A 452 -22.58 -20.26 44.62
C ALA A 452 -22.31 -19.74 43.19
N GLY A 453 -23.35 -19.36 42.44
CA GLY A 453 -23.22 -18.76 41.12
C GLY A 453 -22.54 -17.39 41.15
N LEU A 454 -22.89 -16.53 42.12
CA LEU A 454 -22.21 -15.24 42.30
C LEU A 454 -20.73 -15.42 42.68
N PHE A 455 -20.43 -16.42 43.50
CA PHE A 455 -19.06 -16.78 43.88
C PHE A 455 -18.26 -17.28 42.67
N ALA A 456 -18.86 -18.08 41.80
CA ALA A 456 -18.25 -18.52 40.55
C ALA A 456 -18.02 -17.34 39.57
N ILE A 457 -18.93 -16.37 39.51
CA ILE A 457 -18.77 -15.14 38.71
C ILE A 457 -17.63 -14.28 39.23
N ILE A 458 -17.52 -14.15 40.55
CA ILE A 458 -16.43 -13.42 41.21
C ILE A 458 -15.10 -14.15 40.96
N LEU A 459 -15.05 -15.47 41.11
CA LEU A 459 -13.87 -16.29 40.81
C LEU A 459 -13.45 -16.18 39.34
N ALA A 460 -14.39 -16.25 38.40
CA ALA A 460 -14.12 -16.09 36.97
C ALA A 460 -13.59 -14.68 36.61
N LYS A 461 -14.04 -13.65 37.33
CA LYS A 461 -13.52 -12.28 37.21
C LYS A 461 -12.11 -12.13 37.80
N ILE A 462 -11.78 -12.93 38.81
CA ILE A 462 -10.48 -12.93 39.52
C ILE A 462 -9.41 -13.70 38.73
N THR A 463 -9.76 -14.72 37.95
CA THR A 463 -8.80 -15.57 37.23
C THR A 463 -8.21 -14.96 35.96
N CYS A 464 -8.64 -13.78 35.53
CA CYS A 464 -8.19 -13.17 34.28
C CYS A 464 -7.26 -11.95 34.41
N GLU A 465 -6.90 -11.50 35.61
CA GLU A 465 -5.80 -10.54 35.76
C GLU A 465 -5.18 -10.59 37.17
N LYS A 466 -3.84 -10.52 37.20
CA LYS A 466 -2.95 -10.80 38.34
C LYS A 466 -3.39 -10.24 39.72
N TRP A 467 -3.21 -11.06 40.75
CA TRP A 467 -3.35 -10.75 42.20
C TRP A 467 -2.11 -10.00 42.78
N PRO A 468 -2.13 -9.36 44.00
CA PRO A 468 -3.07 -9.46 45.13
C PRO A 468 -3.37 -8.11 45.87
N ARG A 469 -4.51 -7.45 45.63
CA ARG A 469 -5.03 -6.37 46.52
C ARG A 469 -6.55 -6.41 46.78
N ALA A 470 -7.30 -7.25 46.07
CA ALA A 470 -8.76 -7.28 46.13
C ALA A 470 -9.35 -8.04 47.35
N LEU A 471 -8.58 -8.93 47.99
CA LEU A 471 -9.09 -9.68 49.14
C LEU A 471 -9.34 -8.81 50.38
N ILE A 472 -8.53 -7.76 50.58
CA ILE A 472 -8.60 -6.88 51.76
C ILE A 472 -9.82 -5.94 51.67
N THR A 473 -10.17 -5.50 50.46
CA THR A 473 -11.35 -4.64 50.23
C THR A 473 -12.66 -5.40 50.27
N ILE A 474 -12.70 -6.67 49.84
CA ILE A 474 -13.92 -7.49 49.85
C ILE A 474 -14.30 -7.92 51.28
N TRP A 475 -13.33 -8.18 52.15
CA TRP A 475 -13.58 -8.42 53.58
C TRP A 475 -14.02 -7.15 54.33
N GLY A 476 -13.44 -5.98 54.00
CA GLY A 476 -13.89 -4.71 54.57
C GLY A 476 -15.31 -4.31 54.15
N ALA A 477 -15.67 -4.56 52.88
CA ALA A 477 -16.97 -4.20 52.34
C ALA A 477 -18.11 -5.12 52.84
N THR A 478 -17.85 -6.40 53.08
CA THR A 478 -18.86 -7.32 53.65
C THR A 478 -19.14 -7.02 55.13
N LEU A 479 -18.16 -6.52 55.88
CA LEU A 479 -18.36 -6.02 57.24
C LEU A 479 -19.18 -4.72 57.27
N LEU A 480 -18.92 -3.80 56.34
CA LEU A 480 -19.63 -2.53 56.21
C LEU A 480 -21.07 -2.69 55.71
N ALA A 481 -21.31 -3.64 54.80
CA ALA A 481 -22.63 -3.95 54.25
C ALA A 481 -23.57 -4.58 55.28
N LYS A 482 -23.03 -5.27 56.30
CA LYS A 482 -23.81 -5.83 57.41
C LYS A 482 -24.31 -4.75 58.38
N LEU A 483 -23.65 -3.59 58.42
CA LEU A 483 -23.97 -2.47 59.32
C LEU A 483 -24.98 -1.45 58.75
N LEU A 484 -25.31 -1.51 57.46
CA LEU A 484 -26.08 -0.44 56.78
C LEU A 484 -27.47 -0.87 56.27
N THR A 485 -28.06 -1.93 56.81
CA THR A 485 -29.41 -2.35 56.42
C THR A 485 -30.52 -1.53 57.10
N LYS A 486 -30.96 -0.44 56.45
CA LYS A 486 -32.37 0.05 56.47
C LYS A 486 -32.73 0.77 55.14
N PRO A 487 -34.02 0.79 54.74
CA PRO A 487 -34.36 0.75 53.31
C PRO A 487 -34.87 2.06 52.69
N LYS A 488 -34.92 2.00 51.35
CA LYS A 488 -35.68 2.79 50.34
C LYS A 488 -35.03 4.05 49.78
N ARG A 489 -34.73 4.00 48.47
CA ARG A 489 -35.05 5.05 47.50
C ARG A 489 -35.33 4.43 46.12
N LYS A 490 -36.37 4.94 45.44
CA LYS A 490 -36.82 4.52 44.10
C LYS A 490 -35.82 4.94 43.01
N LEU A 491 -35.68 4.12 41.97
CA LEU A 491 -34.96 4.44 40.74
C LEU A 491 -35.72 5.50 39.91
N PRO A 492 -35.02 6.38 39.17
CA PRO A 492 -35.65 7.43 38.38
C PRO A 492 -36.29 6.90 37.08
N ALA A 493 -37.48 7.41 36.77
CA ALA A 493 -38.37 7.03 35.66
C ALA A 493 -37.75 7.07 34.25
N LYS A 494 -36.58 7.71 34.09
CA LYS A 494 -35.88 7.84 32.80
C LYS A 494 -35.22 6.54 32.32
N LEU A 495 -34.87 5.64 33.24
CA LEU A 495 -34.26 4.34 32.91
C LEU A 495 -35.32 3.30 32.53
N GLU A 496 -36.51 3.38 33.13
CA GLU A 496 -37.64 2.49 32.84
C GLU A 496 -38.25 2.76 31.45
N PHE A 497 -38.16 4.00 30.97
CA PHE A 497 -38.61 4.40 29.63
C PHE A 497 -37.71 3.81 28.52
N ASN A 498 -36.39 3.83 28.70
CA ASN A 498 -35.44 3.35 27.67
C ASN A 498 -35.42 1.82 27.56
N ILE A 499 -35.63 1.09 28.66
CA ILE A 499 -35.70 -0.37 28.65
C ILE A 499 -37.01 -0.84 27.99
N LYS A 500 -38.15 -0.19 28.28
CA LYS A 500 -39.42 -0.47 27.61
C LYS A 500 -39.43 -0.09 26.12
N LEU A 501 -38.57 0.85 25.70
CA LEU A 501 -38.39 1.20 24.29
C LEU A 501 -37.67 0.08 23.53
N ALA A 502 -36.59 -0.47 24.10
CA ALA A 502 -35.81 -1.56 23.51
C ALA A 502 -36.56 -2.90 23.45
N GLU A 503 -37.30 -3.27 24.51
CA GLU A 503 -38.11 -4.50 24.54
C GLU A 503 -39.29 -4.48 23.55
N ALA A 504 -39.77 -3.29 23.22
CA ALA A 504 -40.85 -3.12 22.28
C ALA A 504 -40.38 -3.13 20.82
N ASP A 505 -39.14 -2.74 20.53
CA ASP A 505 -38.54 -2.84 19.19
C ASP A 505 -38.31 -4.32 18.80
N GLU A 506 -37.95 -5.18 19.76
CA GLU A 506 -37.76 -6.61 19.54
C GLU A 506 -39.08 -7.37 19.32
N LYS A 507 -40.15 -7.01 20.04
CA LYS A 507 -41.48 -7.63 19.87
C LYS A 507 -42.19 -7.22 18.57
N ILE A 508 -41.89 -6.04 18.03
CA ILE A 508 -42.46 -5.52 16.77
C ILE A 508 -41.97 -6.31 15.53
N LEU A 509 -40.83 -7.01 15.62
CA LEU A 509 -40.13 -7.63 14.48
C LEU A 509 -40.49 -9.10 14.21
N LYS A 510 -41.42 -9.72 14.95
CA LYS A 510 -41.73 -11.16 14.83
C LYS A 510 -42.78 -11.56 13.78
N GLY A 511 -43.31 -10.62 12.99
CA GLY A 511 -44.17 -10.96 11.83
C GLY A 511 -43.32 -11.24 10.58
N GLN A 512 -43.33 -12.48 10.06
CA GLN A 512 -42.46 -12.91 8.95
C GLN A 512 -42.54 -12.03 7.68
N SER A 513 -43.71 -11.49 7.33
CA SER A 513 -43.83 -10.61 6.15
C SER A 513 -43.29 -9.20 6.40
N ILE A 514 -43.52 -8.63 7.60
CA ILE A 514 -43.01 -7.31 8.00
C ILE A 514 -41.49 -7.36 8.16
N HIS A 515 -40.94 -8.44 8.72
CA HIS A 515 -39.50 -8.61 8.90
C HIS A 515 -38.76 -8.64 7.57
N LYS A 516 -39.28 -9.36 6.57
CA LYS A 516 -38.70 -9.42 5.23
C LYS A 516 -38.70 -8.06 4.55
N THR A 517 -39.84 -7.38 4.51
CA THR A 517 -39.95 -6.05 3.88
C THR A 517 -39.13 -4.99 4.62
N TYR A 518 -38.98 -5.12 5.94
CA TYR A 518 -38.13 -4.23 6.73
C TYR A 518 -36.63 -4.45 6.46
N ASN A 519 -36.19 -5.70 6.31
CA ASN A 519 -34.78 -6.00 5.99
C ASN A 519 -34.42 -5.55 4.56
N GLU A 520 -35.32 -5.75 3.59
CA GLU A 520 -35.17 -5.19 2.24
C GLU A 520 -35.01 -3.66 2.29
N LEU A 521 -35.77 -2.99 3.16
CA LEU A 521 -35.68 -1.55 3.36
C LEU A 521 -34.37 -1.11 4.07
N LEU A 522 -33.85 -1.94 4.98
CA LEU A 522 -32.60 -1.69 5.69
C LEU A 522 -31.39 -1.84 4.75
N ASP A 523 -31.39 -2.85 3.89
CA ASP A 523 -30.34 -3.07 2.89
C ASP A 523 -30.28 -1.91 1.89
N ILE A 524 -31.45 -1.50 1.37
CA ILE A 524 -31.54 -0.32 0.51
C ILE A 524 -31.03 0.92 1.26
N TYR A 525 -31.47 1.15 2.50
CA TYR A 525 -31.02 2.31 3.27
C TYR A 525 -29.50 2.32 3.50
N ASN A 526 -28.89 1.18 3.82
CA ASN A 526 -27.45 1.05 4.05
C ASN A 526 -26.64 1.29 2.78
N GLN A 527 -27.08 0.73 1.65
CA GLN A 527 -26.46 0.98 0.35
C GLN A 527 -26.46 2.48 0.01
N LEU A 528 -27.54 3.19 0.34
CA LEU A 528 -27.68 4.62 0.11
C LEU A 528 -26.86 5.49 1.08
N GLU A 529 -26.71 5.09 2.34
CA GLU A 529 -25.81 5.76 3.30
C GLU A 529 -24.33 5.61 2.90
N GLU A 530 -23.93 4.44 2.36
CA GLU A 530 -22.61 4.29 1.76
C GLU A 530 -22.43 5.22 0.56
N GLU A 531 -23.38 5.30 -0.36
CA GLU A 531 -23.31 6.20 -1.52
C GLU A 531 -23.24 7.69 -1.12
N LYS A 532 -23.96 8.07 -0.05
CA LYS A 532 -23.94 9.43 0.51
C LYS A 532 -22.54 9.81 1.04
N LYS A 533 -21.77 8.85 1.57
CA LYS A 533 -20.39 9.03 2.04
C LYS A 533 -19.44 9.45 0.91
N TYR A 534 -19.72 9.05 -0.32
CA TYR A 534 -18.91 9.37 -1.50
C TYR A 534 -19.34 10.67 -2.22
N GLY A 535 -20.41 11.33 -1.76
CA GLY A 535 -20.90 12.59 -2.30
C GLY A 535 -21.64 12.43 -3.63
N TYR A 536 -22.95 12.70 -3.64
CA TYR A 536 -23.87 12.53 -4.78
C TYR A 536 -23.36 13.10 -6.12
N LYS A 537 -22.64 14.22 -6.08
CA LYS A 537 -22.14 14.92 -7.27
C LYS A 537 -20.96 14.20 -7.94
N ALA A 538 -20.24 13.35 -7.20
CA ALA A 538 -19.11 12.57 -7.69
C ALA A 538 -19.57 11.26 -8.33
N LEU A 539 -20.53 10.57 -7.72
CA LEU A 539 -21.10 9.32 -8.26
C LEU A 539 -21.85 9.53 -9.58
N LEU A 540 -22.63 10.62 -9.71
CA LEU A 540 -23.36 10.92 -10.94
C LEU A 540 -22.48 11.49 -12.07
N LYS A 541 -21.30 12.05 -11.76
CA LYS A 541 -20.31 12.42 -12.79
C LYS A 541 -19.58 11.22 -13.38
N LEU A 542 -19.62 10.08 -12.70
CA LEU A 542 -18.96 8.83 -13.09
C LEU A 542 -19.94 7.80 -13.67
N ALA A 543 -21.25 8.03 -13.53
CA ALA A 543 -22.26 7.15 -14.11
C ALA A 543 -22.22 7.25 -15.64
N THR A 544 -21.89 6.14 -16.29
CA THR A 544 -21.99 6.02 -17.74
C THR A 544 -23.47 6.02 -18.15
N LEU A 545 -23.78 6.35 -19.41
CA LEU A 545 -25.15 6.27 -19.96
C LEU A 545 -25.81 4.90 -19.71
N GLU A 546 -25.01 3.84 -19.58
CA GLU A 546 -25.45 2.47 -19.28
C GLU A 546 -25.91 2.26 -17.82
N GLU A 547 -25.55 3.13 -16.88
CA GLU A 547 -25.93 3.02 -15.46
C GLU A 547 -27.25 3.72 -15.13
N ILE A 548 -27.72 4.61 -16.00
CA ILE A 548 -28.98 5.34 -15.82
C ILE A 548 -30.19 4.39 -15.71
N PRO A 549 -30.36 3.36 -16.57
CA PRO A 549 -31.48 2.42 -16.46
C PRO A 549 -31.47 1.65 -15.12
N LYS A 550 -30.29 1.25 -14.63
CA LYS A 550 -30.16 0.53 -13.34
C LYS A 550 -30.58 1.40 -12.15
N LYS A 551 -30.23 2.69 -12.18
CA LYS A 551 -30.65 3.64 -11.14
C LYS A 551 -32.15 3.93 -11.21
N GLN A 552 -32.74 3.99 -12.40
CA GLN A 552 -34.20 4.09 -12.57
C GLN A 552 -34.93 2.86 -12.02
N GLU A 553 -34.37 1.65 -12.21
CA GLU A 553 -34.92 0.42 -11.65
C GLU A 553 -34.84 0.39 -10.11
N THR A 554 -33.75 0.90 -9.54
CA THR A 554 -33.61 1.05 -8.07
C THR A 554 -34.65 2.02 -7.51
N ILE A 555 -34.88 3.16 -8.18
CA ILE A 555 -35.94 4.12 -7.79
C ILE A 555 -37.32 3.45 -7.84
N LYS A 556 -37.63 2.72 -8.91
CA LYS A 556 -38.90 2.02 -9.06
C LYS A 556 -39.10 0.97 -7.96
N SER A 557 -38.05 0.25 -7.58
CA SER A 557 -38.06 -0.70 -6.46
C SER A 557 -38.33 0.00 -5.11
N MET A 558 -37.70 1.16 -4.88
CA MET A 558 -37.95 1.99 -3.69
C MET A 558 -39.40 2.45 -3.63
N GLU A 559 -39.97 2.94 -4.73
CA GLU A 559 -41.36 3.40 -4.80
C GLU A 559 -42.36 2.28 -4.55
N ASN A 560 -42.15 1.11 -5.16
CA ASN A 560 -42.97 -0.09 -4.91
C ASN A 560 -42.90 -0.55 -3.45
N THR A 561 -41.76 -0.35 -2.79
CA THR A 561 -41.60 -0.68 -1.36
C THR A 561 -42.30 0.34 -0.47
N ILE A 562 -42.19 1.63 -0.81
CA ILE A 562 -42.92 2.72 -0.15
C ILE A 562 -44.44 2.49 -0.25
N GLU A 563 -44.94 2.14 -1.42
CA GLU A 563 -46.37 1.90 -1.66
C GLU A 563 -46.87 0.64 -0.93
N ARG A 564 -46.09 -0.44 -0.89
CA ARG A 564 -46.45 -1.63 -0.11
C ARG A 564 -46.56 -1.30 1.37
N LEU A 565 -45.60 -0.56 1.92
CA LEU A 565 -45.58 -0.18 3.33
C LEU A 565 -46.69 0.80 3.72
N SER A 566 -47.14 1.66 2.80
CA SER A 566 -48.24 2.59 3.09
C SER A 566 -49.61 1.91 3.14
N LYS A 567 -49.76 0.74 2.51
CA LYS A 567 -50.99 -0.07 2.49
C LYS A 567 -51.07 -1.11 3.61
N MET A 568 -50.01 -1.33 4.38
CA MET A 568 -50.02 -2.29 5.48
C MET A 568 -50.80 -1.75 6.69
N GLU A 569 -51.66 -2.58 7.28
CA GLU A 569 -52.26 -2.29 8.58
C GLU A 569 -51.20 -2.39 9.68
N LEU A 570 -50.67 -1.23 10.06
CA LEU A 570 -49.64 -1.11 11.09
C LEU A 570 -50.23 -0.64 12.41
N THR A 571 -49.70 -1.14 13.52
CA THR A 571 -49.99 -0.55 14.85
C THR A 571 -49.48 0.89 14.92
N ASP A 572 -50.05 1.75 15.76
CA ASP A 572 -49.67 3.17 15.81
C ASP A 572 -48.19 3.40 16.12
N LYS A 573 -47.56 2.48 16.87
CA LYS A 573 -46.11 2.49 17.11
C LYS A 573 -45.30 2.13 15.86
N GLN A 574 -45.72 1.12 15.10
CA GLN A 574 -45.10 0.76 13.82
C GLN A 574 -45.26 1.87 12.77
N LYS A 575 -46.43 2.55 12.75
CA LYS A 575 -46.68 3.69 11.87
C LYS A 575 -45.68 4.83 12.09
N GLY A 576 -45.16 5.03 13.31
CA GLY A 576 -44.16 6.06 13.62
C GLY A 576 -42.79 5.78 13.00
N ILE A 577 -42.27 4.56 13.19
CA ILE A 577 -40.97 4.13 12.65
C ILE A 577 -41.01 4.10 11.12
N VAL A 578 -42.10 3.55 10.56
CA VAL A 578 -42.30 3.45 9.11
C VAL A 578 -42.46 4.86 8.51
N ARG A 579 -43.22 5.79 9.14
CA ARG A 579 -43.32 7.18 8.66
C ARG A 579 -41.96 7.89 8.59
N HIS A 580 -41.13 7.76 9.63
CA HIS A 580 -39.82 8.39 9.64
C HIS A 580 -38.94 7.89 8.49
N ARG A 581 -38.86 6.56 8.30
CA ARG A 581 -38.02 5.95 7.25
C ARG A 581 -38.57 6.19 5.84
N LEU A 582 -39.90 6.14 5.66
CA LEU A 582 -40.55 6.50 4.40
C LEU A 582 -40.29 7.95 4.02
N GLY A 583 -40.26 8.87 4.99
CA GLY A 583 -39.90 10.28 4.74
C GLY A 583 -38.49 10.43 4.18
N HIS A 584 -37.52 9.68 4.71
CA HIS A 584 -36.15 9.67 4.20
C HIS A 584 -36.05 9.08 2.80
N LEU A 585 -36.69 7.93 2.54
CA LEU A 585 -36.66 7.27 1.23
C LEU A 585 -37.35 8.12 0.15
N LYS A 586 -38.47 8.76 0.48
CA LYS A 586 -39.17 9.67 -0.45
C LYS A 586 -38.29 10.86 -0.81
N LYS A 587 -37.69 11.52 0.20
CA LYS A 587 -36.74 12.63 -0.03
C LYS A 587 -35.53 12.20 -0.86
N TYR A 588 -35.09 10.96 -0.70
CA TYR A 588 -33.96 10.39 -1.43
C TYR A 588 -34.31 10.09 -2.90
N SER A 589 -35.45 9.44 -3.14
CA SER A 589 -35.98 9.14 -4.48
C SER A 589 -36.14 10.43 -5.29
N GLU A 590 -36.78 11.45 -4.71
CA GLU A 590 -36.96 12.76 -5.36
C GLU A 590 -35.62 13.41 -5.72
N LYS A 591 -34.62 13.30 -4.85
CA LYS A 591 -33.29 13.86 -5.11
C LYS A 591 -32.55 13.12 -6.23
N ILE A 592 -32.70 11.79 -6.35
CA ILE A 592 -32.14 11.08 -7.51
C ILE A 592 -32.88 11.48 -8.79
N LYS A 593 -34.21 11.59 -8.77
CA LYS A 593 -34.99 12.03 -9.94
C LYS A 593 -34.58 13.43 -10.41
N GLU A 594 -34.45 14.38 -9.50
CA GLU A 594 -33.96 15.74 -9.78
C GLU A 594 -32.58 15.72 -10.46
N LEU A 595 -31.69 14.83 -10.00
CA LEU A 595 -30.35 14.68 -10.57
C LEU A 595 -30.36 13.99 -11.94
N LEU A 596 -31.24 13.01 -12.16
CA LEU A 596 -31.40 12.35 -13.45
C LEU A 596 -32.01 13.30 -14.50
N GLU A 597 -32.96 14.15 -14.12
CA GLU A 597 -33.51 15.19 -15.01
C GLU A 597 -32.50 16.29 -15.33
N LYS A 598 -31.54 16.59 -14.44
CA LYS A 598 -30.42 17.50 -14.75
C LYS A 598 -29.36 16.88 -15.67
N LEU A 599 -29.35 15.56 -15.81
CA LEU A 599 -28.40 14.83 -16.65
C LEU A 599 -28.94 14.55 -18.06
N LYS A 600 -30.26 14.44 -18.21
CA LYS A 600 -30.94 14.48 -19.51
C LYS A 600 -30.86 15.90 -20.08
#